data_AF-A0A6J8A8P3-F1
#
_entry.id   AF-A0A6J8A8P3-F1
#
_cell.length_a   1.000
_cell.length_b   1.000
_cell.length_c   1.000
_cell.angle_alpha   90.00
_cell.angle_beta   90.00
_cell.angle_gamma   90.00
#
_symmetry.space_group_name_H-M   'P 1'
#
loop_
_entity.id
_entity.type
_entity.pdbx_description
1 polymer ?
#
loop_
_entity_poly.entity_id
_entity_poly.type
_entity_poly.pdbx_seq_one_letter_code
_entity_poly.pdbx_strand_id
1 'polypeptide(L)'
;MIKNSEMKEIHQDLLLGVTKGLRFPRKTTVSTVAKTTATKPISAQQITARQSNSSQDMTDFKKTHFMTADGKGRLGNQLFQVACLIGTAYRHNYTPFIPRNHRLNRVLDLKQARDIHMTNTASLGEGKAMAYNSKVETLSHDKNWTLNGYFQSWKYFHHCRHEIISSFKFKQNTKRKVMEILKTVNAKGRPLIGVHIRRGDMSTSSEMKRGYNVATPEFITKAFSYFRNNTNKPLFLVVSDDPRWCKAHAQGPDVIYAGTGSPETDMVLLTFCNHTIITSGSFGWWGAYLSGGKTVYFSDFPRKGSWLASIYNRDDYYLPEWIGMQ
;
A
#
# COMPACT_ATOMS: atom_id res chain seq x y z
N MET A 1 -25.33 25.46 -4.05
CA MET A 1 -24.83 26.13 -2.83
C MET A 1 -24.97 25.15 -1.67
N ILE A 2 -23.87 24.54 -1.24
CA ILE A 2 -23.79 23.71 -0.03
C ILE A 2 -22.60 24.27 0.77
N LYS A 3 -22.83 24.44 2.08
CA LYS A 3 -22.13 25.36 2.97
C LYS A 3 -20.73 24.89 3.36
N ASN A 4 -19.89 25.90 3.61
CA ASN A 4 -18.44 25.91 3.76
C ASN A 4 -17.99 25.67 5.23
N SER A 5 -18.70 24.86 6.01
CA SER A 5 -18.55 24.85 7.48
C SER A 5 -17.85 23.63 8.11
N GLU A 6 -17.46 22.60 7.35
CA GLU A 6 -16.79 21.40 7.92
C GLU A 6 -15.27 21.35 7.68
N MET A 7 -14.68 22.39 7.06
CA MET A 7 -13.23 22.46 6.78
C MET A 7 -12.42 23.23 7.84
N LYS A 8 -13.03 23.69 8.94
CA LYS A 8 -12.36 24.53 9.94
C LYS A 8 -11.91 23.82 11.22
N GLU A 9 -12.33 22.58 11.50
CA GLU A 9 -11.99 21.92 12.78
C GLU A 9 -10.69 21.11 12.77
N ILE A 10 -10.06 20.88 11.61
CA ILE A 10 -8.75 20.18 11.55
C ILE A 10 -7.57 21.16 11.76
N HIS A 11 -7.85 22.47 11.85
CA HIS A 11 -6.83 23.50 11.63
C HIS A 11 -6.11 24.01 12.89
N GLN A 12 -6.42 23.50 14.09
CA GLN A 12 -5.92 24.08 15.35
C GLN A 12 -4.94 23.19 16.16
N ASP A 13 -4.89 21.87 15.91
CA ASP A 13 -4.08 20.94 16.74
C ASP A 13 -2.64 20.71 16.25
N LEU A 14 -2.22 21.32 15.14
CA LEU A 14 -0.91 21.08 14.51
C LEU A 14 0.14 22.16 14.82
N LEU A 15 -0.16 23.17 15.65
CA LEU A 15 0.68 24.36 15.82
C LEU A 15 1.34 24.55 17.20
N LEU A 16 1.19 23.63 18.15
CA LEU A 16 1.78 23.79 19.49
C LEU A 16 2.53 22.54 19.94
N GLY A 17 3.85 22.53 19.80
CA GLY A 17 4.66 21.48 20.42
C GLY A 17 6.08 21.29 19.88
N VAL A 18 6.89 22.35 19.80
CA VAL A 18 8.35 22.19 19.65
C VAL A 18 9.06 23.25 20.49
N THR A 19 9.73 22.86 21.58
CA THR A 19 11.05 23.40 21.98
C THR A 19 11.65 22.60 23.16
N LYS A 20 12.98 22.47 23.12
CA LYS A 20 13.95 21.98 24.14
C LYS A 20 14.10 20.46 24.25
N GLY A 21 15.30 19.87 24.28
CA GLY A 21 16.67 20.36 24.26
C GLY A 21 17.61 19.16 24.36
N LEU A 22 18.66 19.12 23.53
CA LEU A 22 19.69 18.08 23.48
C LEU A 22 20.65 18.19 24.67
N ARG A 23 20.93 17.08 25.37
CA ARG A 23 22.17 16.85 26.14
C ARG A 23 22.58 15.38 26.09
N PHE A 24 23.78 15.11 25.59
CA PHE A 24 24.47 13.82 25.67
C PHE A 24 25.27 13.75 26.98
N PRO A 25 25.32 12.60 27.67
CA PRO A 25 26.37 12.33 28.65
C PRO A 25 27.49 11.43 28.08
N ARG A 26 28.69 11.71 28.61
CA ARG A 26 30.00 11.14 28.30
C ARG A 26 30.14 9.67 28.71
N LYS A 27 31.09 9.02 28.03
CA LYS A 27 31.67 7.71 28.32
C LYS A 27 32.20 7.62 29.76
N THR A 28 31.85 6.54 30.46
CA THR A 28 32.57 6.08 31.65
C THR A 28 32.82 4.59 31.49
N THR A 29 34.10 4.23 31.50
CA THR A 29 34.63 2.86 31.46
C THR A 29 34.44 2.23 32.84
N VAL A 30 33.78 1.08 32.93
CA VAL A 30 33.81 0.22 34.13
C VAL A 30 34.00 -1.22 33.69
N SER A 31 35.13 -1.80 34.08
CA SER A 31 35.40 -3.23 34.03
C SER A 31 34.61 -3.93 35.13
N THR A 32 33.86 -4.98 34.80
CA THR A 32 33.39 -5.93 35.82
C THR A 32 33.37 -7.34 35.26
N VAL A 33 34.03 -8.22 36.00
CA VAL A 33 34.23 -9.65 35.78
C VAL A 33 32.89 -10.39 35.82
N ALA A 34 32.55 -11.11 34.74
CA ALA A 34 31.38 -11.99 34.70
C ALA A 34 31.71 -13.31 35.43
N LYS A 35 31.13 -13.51 36.61
CA LYS A 35 30.96 -14.84 37.20
C LYS A 35 29.75 -15.51 36.53
N THR A 36 30.00 -16.54 35.74
CA THR A 36 28.98 -17.43 35.18
C THR A 36 28.35 -18.26 36.29
N THR A 37 27.12 -17.90 36.69
CA THR A 37 26.23 -18.81 37.43
C THR A 37 25.57 -19.76 36.44
N ALA A 38 25.83 -21.05 36.59
CA ALA A 38 25.24 -22.11 35.79
C ALA A 38 23.71 -22.13 35.97
N THR A 39 22.96 -21.70 34.94
CA THR A 39 21.52 -21.95 34.86
C THR A 39 21.28 -23.42 34.55
N LYS A 40 20.55 -24.12 35.43
CA LYS A 40 20.10 -25.50 35.20
C LYS A 40 19.38 -25.60 33.85
N PRO A 41 19.63 -26.64 33.03
CA PRO A 41 18.90 -26.83 31.78
C PRO A 41 17.41 -27.03 32.10
N ILE A 42 16.58 -26.20 31.46
CA ILE A 42 15.12 -26.29 31.54
C ILE A 42 14.70 -27.62 30.89
N SER A 43 13.93 -28.44 31.60
CA SER A 43 13.50 -29.74 31.07
C SER A 43 12.58 -29.55 29.85
N ALA A 44 12.61 -30.51 28.91
CA ALA A 44 11.78 -30.46 27.70
C ALA A 44 10.27 -30.28 28.01
N GLN A 45 9.80 -30.82 29.15
CA GLN A 45 8.43 -30.65 29.64
C GLN A 45 8.11 -29.22 30.11
N GLN A 46 9.08 -28.50 30.66
CA GLN A 46 8.91 -27.08 31.01
C GLN A 46 8.94 -26.18 29.78
N ILE A 47 9.70 -26.57 28.74
CA ILE A 47 9.71 -25.87 27.44
C ILE A 47 8.35 -26.04 26.76
N THR A 48 7.81 -27.25 26.70
CA THR A 48 6.49 -27.51 26.10
C THR A 48 5.36 -26.84 26.88
N ALA A 49 5.39 -26.85 28.22
CA ALA A 49 4.40 -26.15 29.06
C ALA A 49 4.47 -24.61 28.91
N ARG A 50 5.68 -24.03 28.79
CA ARG A 50 5.84 -22.60 28.50
C ARG A 50 5.36 -22.24 27.09
N GLN A 51 5.62 -23.09 26.11
CA GLN A 51 5.12 -22.91 24.75
C GLN A 51 3.59 -23.01 24.69
N SER A 52 2.97 -23.96 25.38
CA SER A 52 1.51 -24.09 25.46
C SER A 52 0.84 -22.93 26.19
N ASN A 53 1.44 -22.43 27.28
CA ASN A 53 0.91 -21.25 27.97
C ASN A 53 1.06 -20.00 27.12
N SER A 54 2.21 -19.81 26.44
CA SER A 54 2.42 -18.66 25.55
C SER A 54 1.47 -18.64 24.35
N SER A 55 1.08 -19.80 23.81
CA SER A 55 0.13 -19.89 22.70
C SER A 55 -1.31 -19.65 23.16
N GLN A 56 -1.66 -20.10 24.37
CA GLN A 56 -2.96 -19.82 25.00
C GLN A 56 -3.09 -18.33 25.34
N ASP A 57 -2.08 -17.73 25.98
CA ASP A 57 -2.06 -16.29 26.32
C ASP A 57 -2.19 -15.43 25.06
N MET A 58 -1.52 -15.81 23.97
CA MET A 58 -1.64 -15.14 22.67
C MET A 58 -3.04 -15.27 22.06
N THR A 59 -3.65 -16.45 22.23
CA THR A 59 -5.02 -16.71 21.75
C THR A 59 -6.02 -15.86 22.53
N ASP A 60 -5.83 -15.72 23.84
CA ASP A 60 -6.70 -14.91 24.69
C ASP A 60 -6.50 -13.40 24.45
N PHE A 61 -5.26 -12.95 24.21
CA PHE A 61 -4.96 -11.58 23.77
C PHE A 61 -5.74 -11.21 22.51
N LYS A 62 -5.72 -12.07 21.49
CA LYS A 62 -6.40 -11.84 20.21
C LYS A 62 -7.92 -11.83 20.28
N LYS A 63 -8.53 -12.32 21.38
CA LYS A 63 -9.99 -12.26 21.60
C LYS A 63 -10.47 -10.89 22.06
N THR A 64 -9.57 -10.02 22.52
CA THR A 64 -9.93 -8.70 23.09
C THR A 64 -9.21 -7.51 22.44
N HIS A 65 -8.13 -7.77 21.68
CA HIS A 65 -7.31 -6.74 21.02
C HIS A 65 -7.58 -6.72 19.51
N PHE A 66 -8.30 -5.69 19.08
CA PHE A 66 -8.81 -5.49 17.74
C PHE A 66 -8.27 -4.21 17.11
N MET A 67 -8.05 -4.28 15.80
CA MET A 67 -7.65 -3.13 14.99
C MET A 67 -8.52 -3.06 13.74
N THR A 68 -8.85 -1.85 13.29
CA THR A 68 -9.60 -1.62 12.06
C THR A 68 -9.13 -0.36 11.32
N ALA A 69 -9.71 -0.10 10.13
CA ALA A 69 -9.43 1.07 9.30
C ALA A 69 -10.71 1.67 8.70
N ASP A 70 -10.71 2.97 8.39
CA ASP A 70 -11.91 3.76 8.08
C ASP A 70 -12.50 3.59 6.65
N GLY A 71 -11.79 2.92 5.74
CA GLY A 71 -12.29 2.52 4.42
C GLY A 71 -12.49 3.66 3.40
N LYS A 72 -11.79 4.78 3.58
CA LYS A 72 -11.95 5.99 2.75
C LYS A 72 -11.36 5.87 1.34
N GLY A 73 -11.85 6.71 0.42
CA GLY A 73 -11.29 6.84 -0.93
C GLY A 73 -11.65 5.70 -1.90
N ARG A 74 -10.90 5.59 -3.00
CA ARG A 74 -11.13 4.61 -4.08
C ARG A 74 -10.31 3.33 -3.85
N LEU A 75 -10.51 2.33 -4.72
CA LEU A 75 -9.93 0.97 -4.61
C LEU A 75 -8.45 0.95 -4.16
N GLY A 76 -7.55 1.66 -4.85
CA GLY A 76 -6.13 1.68 -4.49
C GLY A 76 -5.84 2.28 -3.10
N ASN A 77 -6.61 3.27 -2.65
CA ASN A 77 -6.46 3.85 -1.31
C ASN A 77 -6.94 2.88 -0.23
N GLN A 78 -8.04 2.17 -0.50
CA GLN A 78 -8.58 1.18 0.43
C GLN A 78 -7.65 -0.04 0.56
N LEU A 79 -6.98 -0.44 -0.52
CA LEU A 79 -5.96 -1.50 -0.46
C LEU A 79 -4.79 -1.10 0.45
N PHE A 80 -4.33 0.15 0.40
CA PHE A 80 -3.31 0.65 1.33
C PHE A 80 -3.79 0.65 2.79
N GLN A 81 -5.02 1.09 3.04
CA GLN A 81 -5.61 1.05 4.38
C GLN A 81 -5.65 -0.36 4.97
N VAL A 82 -6.16 -1.33 4.20
CA VAL A 82 -6.23 -2.72 4.66
C VAL A 82 -4.84 -3.34 4.79
N ALA A 83 -3.90 -3.00 3.90
CA ALA A 83 -2.54 -3.49 4.02
C ALA A 83 -1.84 -2.94 5.27
N CYS A 84 -1.97 -1.64 5.54
CA CYS A 84 -1.48 -1.00 6.76
C CYS A 84 -2.11 -1.62 8.02
N LEU A 85 -3.43 -1.86 7.99
CA LEU A 85 -4.14 -2.57 9.04
C LEU A 85 -3.56 -3.96 9.30
N ILE A 86 -3.40 -4.78 8.26
CA ILE A 86 -2.86 -6.14 8.40
C ILE A 86 -1.42 -6.08 8.92
N GLY A 87 -0.58 -5.21 8.35
CA GLY A 87 0.83 -5.10 8.74
C GLY A 87 1.05 -4.60 10.16
N THR A 88 0.26 -3.60 10.59
CA THR A 88 0.31 -3.07 11.95
C THR A 88 -0.28 -4.07 12.95
N ALA A 89 -1.41 -4.70 12.63
CA ALA A 89 -1.98 -5.73 13.49
C ALA A 89 -1.05 -6.93 13.64
N TYR A 90 -0.38 -7.34 12.56
CA TYR A 90 0.63 -8.40 12.58
C TYR A 90 1.78 -8.06 13.53
N ARG A 91 2.28 -6.81 13.50
CA ARG A 91 3.34 -6.32 14.39
C ARG A 91 2.96 -6.37 15.86
N HIS A 92 1.73 -6.00 16.20
CA HIS A 92 1.26 -5.91 17.58
C HIS A 92 0.51 -7.16 18.07
N ASN A 93 0.40 -8.21 17.24
CA ASN A 93 -0.43 -9.39 17.50
C ASN A 93 -1.93 -9.10 17.70
N TYR A 94 -2.44 -8.02 17.12
CA TYR A 94 -3.86 -7.69 17.15
C TYR A 94 -4.64 -8.56 16.17
N THR A 95 -5.95 -8.67 16.38
CA THR A 95 -6.90 -9.22 15.41
C THR A 95 -7.36 -8.09 14.48
N PRO A 96 -6.91 -8.04 13.21
CA PRO A 96 -7.41 -7.05 12.26
C PRO A 96 -8.81 -7.45 11.79
N PHE A 97 -9.71 -6.47 11.68
CA PHE A 97 -11.01 -6.67 11.03
C PHE A 97 -11.40 -5.46 10.18
N ILE A 98 -12.24 -5.71 9.19
CA ILE A 98 -12.98 -4.69 8.45
C ILE A 98 -14.47 -5.04 8.48
N PRO A 99 -15.37 -4.05 8.55
CA PRO A 99 -16.82 -4.29 8.52
C PRO A 99 -17.24 -5.13 7.30
N ARG A 100 -18.26 -5.99 7.44
CA ARG A 100 -18.70 -6.85 6.31
C ARG A 100 -19.19 -6.04 5.11
N ASN A 101 -19.77 -4.87 5.34
CA ASN A 101 -20.23 -3.95 4.30
C ASN A 101 -19.10 -3.15 3.62
N HIS A 102 -17.84 -3.30 4.07
CA HIS A 102 -16.69 -2.61 3.49
C HIS A 102 -16.58 -2.90 1.98
N ARG A 103 -16.37 -1.85 1.17
CA ARG A 103 -16.40 -1.95 -0.30
C ARG A 103 -15.42 -3.00 -0.85
N LEU A 104 -14.24 -3.15 -0.26
CA LEU A 104 -13.28 -4.18 -0.67
C LEU A 104 -13.82 -5.61 -0.60
N ASN A 105 -14.79 -5.93 0.25
CA ASN A 105 -15.40 -7.27 0.31
C ASN A 105 -16.19 -7.61 -0.96
N ARG A 106 -16.51 -6.61 -1.80
CA ARG A 106 -17.10 -6.83 -3.14
C ARG A 106 -16.06 -7.25 -4.17
N VAL A 107 -14.78 -7.03 -3.90
CA VAL A 107 -13.66 -7.18 -4.85
C VAL A 107 -12.75 -8.34 -4.45
N LEU A 108 -12.47 -8.45 -3.16
CA LEU A 108 -11.56 -9.40 -2.53
C LEU A 108 -12.32 -10.36 -1.60
N ASP A 109 -11.78 -11.56 -1.44
CA ASP A 109 -12.19 -12.54 -0.44
C ASP A 109 -11.34 -12.35 0.84
N LEU A 110 -11.63 -11.26 1.57
CA LEU A 110 -10.89 -10.86 2.76
C LEU A 110 -11.31 -11.67 3.99
N LYS A 111 -10.36 -12.37 4.61
CA LYS A 111 -10.57 -13.13 5.85
C LYS A 111 -10.91 -12.25 7.04
N GLN A 112 -10.55 -10.97 6.95
CA GLN A 112 -10.75 -9.94 7.97
C GLN A 112 -12.20 -9.40 7.99
N ALA A 113 -13.07 -9.81 7.06
CA ALA A 113 -14.45 -9.31 6.96
C ALA A 113 -15.33 -9.82 8.11
N ARG A 114 -15.52 -8.98 9.14
CA ARG A 114 -16.26 -9.32 10.37
C ARG A 114 -16.87 -8.06 10.97
N ASP A 115 -18.00 -8.20 11.65
CA ASP A 115 -18.56 -7.10 12.44
C ASP A 115 -18.16 -7.31 13.90
N ILE A 116 -17.35 -6.38 14.41
CA ILE A 116 -16.82 -6.40 15.78
C ILE A 116 -17.13 -5.03 16.40
N HIS A 117 -17.70 -5.04 17.60
CA HIS A 117 -17.83 -3.85 18.42
C HIS A 117 -16.59 -3.70 19.29
N MET A 118 -15.82 -2.63 19.09
CA MET A 118 -14.65 -2.33 19.91
C MET A 118 -15.04 -1.46 21.10
N THR A 119 -14.54 -1.80 22.28
CA THR A 119 -14.55 -0.94 23.48
C THR A 119 -13.14 -0.43 23.76
N ASN A 120 -13.01 0.60 24.60
CA ASN A 120 -11.72 1.17 25.02
C ASN A 120 -10.81 1.50 23.82
N THR A 121 -11.29 2.40 22.96
CA THR A 121 -10.70 2.67 21.64
C THR A 121 -9.78 3.88 21.63
N ALA A 122 -8.84 3.88 20.69
CA ALA A 122 -8.02 5.01 20.29
C ALA A 122 -7.91 5.05 18.77
N SER A 123 -7.47 6.18 18.22
CA SER A 123 -7.28 6.36 16.78
C SER A 123 -5.89 6.87 16.47
N LEU A 124 -5.30 6.37 15.38
CA LEU A 124 -4.07 6.91 14.81
C LEU A 124 -4.37 7.48 13.41
N GLY A 125 -4.13 8.77 13.24
CA GLY A 125 -4.22 9.44 11.95
C GLY A 125 -2.94 9.31 11.11
N GLU A 126 -3.08 9.27 9.79
CA GLU A 126 -1.98 9.46 8.85
C GLU A 126 -1.35 10.84 9.06
N GLY A 127 -0.03 10.88 9.30
CA GLY A 127 0.68 12.14 9.60
C GLY A 127 1.07 12.92 8.34
N LYS A 128 1.57 12.23 7.31
CA LYS A 128 2.07 12.82 6.06
C LYS A 128 1.66 11.95 4.87
N ALA A 129 1.41 12.57 3.73
CA ALA A 129 0.94 11.87 2.54
C ALA A 129 2.04 10.97 1.97
N MET A 130 1.74 9.69 1.74
CA MET A 130 2.69 8.73 1.15
C MET A 130 4.04 8.65 1.89
N ALA A 131 3.99 8.80 3.22
CA ALA A 131 5.15 8.71 4.08
C ALA A 131 4.89 7.75 5.23
N TYR A 132 5.96 7.13 5.73
CA TYR A 132 5.90 6.23 6.86
C TYR A 132 5.84 7.02 8.17
N ASN A 133 4.89 6.65 9.02
CA ASN A 133 4.69 7.21 10.36
C ASN A 133 5.08 6.15 11.38
N SER A 134 6.26 6.26 11.97
CA SER A 134 6.79 5.31 12.95
C SER A 134 5.96 5.21 14.24
N LYS A 135 5.00 6.11 14.48
CA LYS A 135 4.05 5.98 15.61
C LYS A 135 3.27 4.66 15.60
N VAL A 136 3.11 4.03 14.43
CA VAL A 136 2.49 2.69 14.33
C VAL A 136 3.28 1.61 15.08
N GLU A 137 4.56 1.82 15.39
CA GLU A 137 5.43 0.83 16.05
C GLU A 137 5.28 0.81 17.57
N THR A 138 4.77 1.89 18.16
CA THR A 138 4.70 2.10 19.61
C THR A 138 3.27 2.25 20.12
N LEU A 139 2.30 1.66 19.41
CA LEU A 139 0.90 1.66 19.84
C LEU A 139 0.76 0.93 21.18
N SER A 140 0.01 1.52 22.10
CA SER A 140 -0.24 0.93 23.40
C SER A 140 -1.17 -0.28 23.29
N HIS A 141 -0.94 -1.28 24.16
CA HIS A 141 -1.72 -2.52 24.20
C HIS A 141 -2.93 -2.43 25.15
N ASP A 142 -3.16 -1.30 25.80
CA ASP A 142 -4.34 -1.04 26.62
C ASP A 142 -5.51 -0.46 25.81
N LYS A 143 -5.43 -0.44 24.47
CA LYS A 143 -6.46 0.13 23.57
C LYS A 143 -6.74 -0.75 22.38
N ASN A 144 -7.96 -0.66 21.87
CA ASN A 144 -8.32 -1.07 20.52
C ASN A 144 -8.10 0.09 19.53
N TRP A 145 -7.65 -0.17 18.32
CA TRP A 145 -7.14 0.89 17.43
C TRP A 145 -7.92 1.01 16.12
N THR A 146 -8.27 2.25 15.76
CA THR A 146 -8.70 2.60 14.41
C THR A 146 -7.59 3.38 13.69
N LEU A 147 -7.18 2.89 12.52
CA LEU A 147 -6.24 3.59 11.64
C LEU A 147 -7.02 4.47 10.65
N ASN A 148 -6.79 5.78 10.71
CA ASN A 148 -7.51 6.78 9.90
C ASN A 148 -6.58 7.46 8.90
N GLY A 149 -6.86 7.34 7.61
CA GLY A 149 -6.03 7.91 6.54
C GLY A 149 -5.63 6.88 5.49
N TYR A 150 -4.84 7.27 4.49
CA TYR A 150 -4.54 6.35 3.38
C TYR A 150 -3.36 5.43 3.65
N PHE A 151 -2.40 5.83 4.48
CA PHE A 151 -1.22 5.05 4.87
C PHE A 151 -0.45 4.50 3.66
N GLN A 152 -0.15 5.39 2.71
CA GLN A 152 0.43 5.02 1.43
C GLN A 152 1.95 4.79 1.52
N SER A 153 2.39 3.83 2.33
CA SER A 153 3.78 3.39 2.37
C SER A 153 3.88 1.88 2.44
N TRP A 154 4.79 1.30 1.67
CA TRP A 154 5.07 -0.14 1.74
C TRP A 154 5.60 -0.56 3.11
N LYS A 155 6.27 0.37 3.83
CA LYS A 155 6.90 0.10 5.13
C LYS A 155 5.91 -0.32 6.21
N TYR A 156 4.62 0.01 6.07
CA TYR A 156 3.59 -0.44 7.00
C TYR A 156 3.33 -1.95 6.97
N PHE A 157 3.65 -2.65 5.87
CA PHE A 157 3.19 -4.03 5.67
C PHE A 157 4.16 -4.95 4.93
N HIS A 158 5.26 -4.43 4.39
CA HIS A 158 6.17 -5.24 3.59
C HIS A 158 6.90 -6.31 4.41
N HIS A 159 7.09 -6.10 5.71
CA HIS A 159 7.63 -7.11 6.63
C HIS A 159 6.76 -8.38 6.70
N CYS A 160 5.47 -8.30 6.37
CA CYS A 160 4.55 -9.43 6.27
C CYS A 160 3.99 -9.60 4.84
N ARG A 161 4.79 -9.30 3.80
CA ARG A 161 4.36 -9.31 2.38
C ARG A 161 3.60 -10.58 1.97
N HIS A 162 4.04 -11.75 2.43
CA HIS A 162 3.35 -13.02 2.13
C HIS A 162 1.89 -13.01 2.63
N GLU A 163 1.65 -12.49 3.83
CA GLU A 163 0.29 -12.39 4.39
C GLU A 163 -0.58 -11.40 3.62
N ILE A 164 0.01 -10.30 3.14
CA ILE A 164 -0.69 -9.32 2.31
C ILE A 164 -1.14 -9.95 0.99
N ILE A 165 -0.25 -10.64 0.28
CA ILE A 165 -0.56 -11.31 -0.99
C ILE A 165 -1.61 -12.41 -0.78
N SER A 166 -1.47 -13.19 0.30
CA SER A 166 -2.43 -14.23 0.67
C SER A 166 -3.82 -13.68 1.02
N SER A 167 -3.88 -12.48 1.61
CA SER A 167 -5.13 -11.80 1.95
C SER A 167 -5.79 -11.15 0.74
N PHE A 168 -5.03 -10.62 -0.22
CA PHE A 168 -5.57 -9.88 -1.36
C PHE A 168 -5.96 -10.81 -2.52
N LYS A 169 -6.78 -11.82 -2.20
CA LYS A 169 -7.34 -12.75 -3.18
C LYS A 169 -8.57 -12.14 -3.83
N PHE A 170 -8.46 -11.83 -5.12
CA PHE A 170 -9.60 -11.36 -5.91
C PHE A 170 -10.64 -12.46 -6.12
N LYS A 171 -11.92 -12.05 -6.13
CA LYS A 171 -13.06 -12.93 -6.35
C LYS A 171 -12.95 -13.68 -7.68
N GLN A 172 -13.40 -14.94 -7.67
CA GLN A 172 -13.33 -15.83 -8.83
C GLN A 172 -14.09 -15.29 -10.05
N ASN A 173 -15.19 -14.55 -9.86
CA ASN A 173 -15.92 -13.93 -10.96
C ASN A 173 -15.06 -12.89 -11.71
N THR A 174 -14.36 -12.03 -10.98
CA THR A 174 -13.46 -11.02 -11.58
C THR A 174 -12.30 -11.68 -12.32
N LYS A 175 -11.73 -12.74 -11.75
CA LYS A 175 -10.68 -13.54 -12.41
C LYS A 175 -11.18 -14.14 -13.73
N ARG A 176 -12.38 -14.72 -13.77
CA ARG A 176 -12.96 -15.26 -15.00
C ARG A 176 -13.09 -14.21 -16.10
N LYS A 177 -13.58 -13.01 -15.77
CA LYS A 177 -13.66 -11.89 -16.75
C LYS A 177 -12.29 -11.54 -17.33
N VAL A 178 -11.27 -11.46 -16.49
CA VAL A 178 -9.89 -11.19 -16.95
C VAL A 178 -9.35 -12.33 -17.81
N MET A 179 -9.62 -13.58 -17.47
CA MET A 179 -9.22 -14.72 -18.30
C MET A 179 -9.83 -14.66 -19.71
N GLU A 180 -11.09 -14.22 -19.86
CA GLU A 180 -11.69 -14.02 -21.18
C GLU A 180 -11.01 -12.89 -21.97
N ILE A 181 -10.64 -11.79 -21.31
CA ILE A 181 -9.86 -10.70 -21.94
C ILE A 181 -8.51 -11.24 -22.44
N LEU A 182 -7.81 -12.00 -21.60
CA LEU A 182 -6.49 -12.55 -21.93
C LEU A 182 -6.53 -13.60 -23.06
N LYS A 183 -7.64 -14.35 -23.19
CA LYS A 183 -7.86 -15.23 -24.35
C LYS A 183 -7.93 -14.42 -25.64
N THR A 184 -8.67 -13.31 -25.65
CA THR A 184 -8.77 -12.41 -26.81
C THR A 184 -7.43 -11.75 -27.15
N VAL A 185 -6.64 -11.38 -26.14
CA VAL A 185 -5.27 -10.87 -26.33
C VAL A 185 -4.37 -11.91 -27.03
N ASN A 186 -4.60 -13.20 -26.78
CA ASN A 186 -3.85 -14.32 -27.36
C ASN A 186 -2.34 -14.08 -27.36
N ALA A 187 -1.76 -13.95 -26.16
CA ALA A 187 -0.36 -13.56 -26.01
C ALA A 187 0.64 -14.54 -26.65
N LYS A 188 0.25 -15.79 -26.93
CA LYS A 188 1.12 -16.84 -27.50
C LYS A 188 2.46 -16.97 -26.76
N GLY A 189 2.42 -16.93 -25.43
CA GLY A 189 3.61 -17.00 -24.57
C GLY A 189 4.45 -15.73 -24.48
N ARG A 190 4.05 -14.63 -25.14
CA ARG A 190 4.74 -13.34 -25.02
C ARG A 190 4.55 -12.74 -23.62
N PRO A 191 5.60 -12.13 -23.03
CA PRO A 191 5.47 -11.44 -21.75
C PRO A 191 4.48 -10.28 -21.82
N LEU A 192 3.60 -10.20 -20.83
CA LEU A 192 2.62 -9.12 -20.68
C LEU A 192 3.16 -8.03 -19.77
N ILE A 193 3.12 -6.79 -20.25
CA ILE A 193 3.49 -5.59 -19.50
C ILE A 193 2.21 -4.81 -19.21
N GLY A 194 1.80 -4.75 -17.94
CA GLY A 194 0.63 -3.99 -17.51
C GLY A 194 0.97 -2.51 -17.44
N VAL A 195 0.27 -1.67 -18.20
CA VAL A 195 0.56 -0.24 -18.28
C VAL A 195 -0.61 0.53 -17.69
N HIS A 196 -0.42 1.13 -16.52
CA HIS A 196 -1.43 1.95 -15.86
C HIS A 196 -1.14 3.44 -16.00
N ILE A 197 -1.96 4.12 -16.80
CA ILE A 197 -1.86 5.56 -17.06
C ILE A 197 -3.02 6.26 -16.35
N ARG A 198 -2.72 7.04 -15.30
CA ARG A 198 -3.68 7.81 -14.53
C ARG A 198 -3.62 9.27 -14.97
N ARG A 199 -4.77 9.83 -15.36
CA ARG A 199 -4.88 11.25 -15.73
C ARG A 199 -6.08 11.93 -15.08
N GLY A 200 -7.27 11.38 -15.30
CA GLY A 200 -8.59 11.93 -14.95
C GLY A 200 -8.62 13.11 -13.96
N ASP A 201 -8.95 12.82 -12.71
CA ASP A 201 -9.05 13.81 -11.62
C ASP A 201 -7.71 14.48 -11.25
N MET A 202 -6.57 13.84 -11.53
CA MET A 202 -5.24 14.42 -11.27
C MET A 202 -4.94 15.64 -12.15
N SER A 203 -5.67 15.79 -13.27
CA SER A 203 -5.51 16.91 -14.21
C SER A 203 -6.42 18.10 -13.88
N THR A 204 -7.18 18.03 -12.78
CA THR A 204 -8.04 19.14 -12.34
C THR A 204 -7.19 20.29 -11.79
N SER A 205 -7.66 21.53 -11.97
CA SER A 205 -6.95 22.72 -11.49
C SER A 205 -6.67 22.68 -9.99
N SER A 206 -7.54 22.07 -9.18
CA SER A 206 -7.34 21.90 -7.74
C SER A 206 -6.19 20.95 -7.42
N GLU A 207 -6.18 19.75 -8.03
CA GLU A 207 -5.13 18.76 -7.76
C GLU A 207 -3.77 19.20 -8.33
N MET A 208 -3.76 19.82 -9.50
CA MET A 208 -2.55 20.42 -10.04
C MET A 208 -2.01 21.54 -9.13
N LYS A 209 -2.86 22.40 -8.56
CA LYS A 209 -2.40 23.42 -7.59
C LYS A 209 -1.75 22.79 -6.36
N ARG A 210 -2.31 21.67 -5.86
CA ARG A 210 -1.75 20.92 -4.71
C ARG A 210 -0.40 20.28 -5.03
N GLY A 211 -0.14 19.97 -6.29
CA GLY A 211 1.14 19.39 -6.74
C GLY A 211 1.03 18.06 -7.47
N TYR A 212 -0.19 17.59 -7.78
CA TYR A 212 -0.35 16.42 -8.61
C TYR A 212 0.25 16.67 -10.00
N ASN A 213 0.87 15.63 -10.54
CA ASN A 213 1.46 15.63 -11.86
C ASN A 213 1.07 14.33 -12.59
N VAL A 214 0.98 14.41 -13.92
CA VAL A 214 0.60 13.30 -14.80
C VAL A 214 1.76 12.96 -15.70
N ALA A 215 1.86 11.69 -16.08
CA ALA A 215 2.92 11.23 -16.97
C ALA A 215 2.84 11.92 -18.34
N THR A 216 4.02 12.22 -18.90
CA THR A 216 4.17 12.83 -20.21
C THR A 216 4.25 11.76 -21.31
N PRO A 217 4.03 12.10 -22.59
CA PRO A 217 4.27 11.18 -23.70
C PRO A 217 5.71 10.64 -23.71
N GLU A 218 6.69 11.48 -23.36
CA GLU A 218 8.12 11.12 -23.34
C GLU A 218 8.41 10.03 -22.31
N PHE A 219 7.81 10.12 -21.12
CA PHE A 219 7.90 9.04 -20.12
C PHE A 219 7.38 7.72 -20.69
N ILE A 220 6.21 7.74 -21.35
CA ILE A 220 5.60 6.54 -21.93
C ILE A 220 6.50 5.93 -23.01
N THR A 221 7.04 6.76 -23.91
CA THR A 221 7.99 6.32 -24.93
C THR A 221 9.23 5.67 -24.30
N LYS A 222 9.83 6.29 -23.28
CA LYS A 222 11.01 5.74 -22.58
C LYS A 222 10.69 4.42 -21.88
N ALA A 223 9.57 4.33 -21.18
CA ALA A 223 9.14 3.13 -20.48
C ALA A 223 8.87 1.97 -21.45
N PHE A 224 8.23 2.24 -22.60
CA PHE A 224 8.02 1.22 -23.63
C PHE A 224 9.35 0.75 -24.22
N SER A 225 10.25 1.68 -24.55
CA SER A 225 11.58 1.35 -25.05
C SER A 225 12.39 0.50 -24.07
N TYR A 226 12.31 0.80 -22.77
CA TYR A 226 12.95 -0.02 -21.74
C TYR A 226 12.52 -1.49 -21.82
N PHE A 227 11.23 -1.78 -21.87
CA PHE A 227 10.75 -3.17 -21.95
C PHE A 227 11.00 -3.79 -23.33
N ARG A 228 10.87 -3.04 -24.43
CA ARG A 228 11.23 -3.54 -25.77
C ARG A 228 12.69 -3.97 -25.87
N ASN A 229 13.59 -3.27 -25.17
CA ASN A 229 15.02 -3.58 -25.16
C ASN A 229 15.40 -4.70 -24.17
N ASN A 230 14.61 -4.92 -23.12
CA ASN A 230 14.95 -5.81 -22.00
C ASN A 230 14.01 -7.01 -21.84
N THR A 231 13.05 -7.17 -22.75
CA THR A 231 12.06 -8.25 -22.71
C THR A 231 11.82 -8.72 -24.14
N ASN A 232 11.84 -10.03 -24.36
CA ASN A 232 11.67 -10.58 -25.70
C ASN A 232 10.20 -10.42 -26.15
N LYS A 233 9.96 -9.58 -27.17
CA LYS A 233 8.65 -9.37 -27.82
C LYS A 233 7.51 -9.09 -26.82
N PRO A 234 7.61 -8.06 -25.96
CA PRO A 234 6.58 -7.76 -24.97
C PRO A 234 5.24 -7.39 -25.64
N LEU A 235 4.14 -7.56 -24.91
CA LEU A 235 2.84 -6.97 -25.22
C LEU A 235 2.46 -6.00 -24.11
N PHE A 236 2.07 -4.79 -24.47
CA PHE A 236 1.67 -3.75 -23.52
C PHE A 236 0.15 -3.72 -23.38
N LEU A 237 -0.36 -4.03 -22.19
CA LEU A 237 -1.79 -3.96 -21.87
C LEU A 237 -2.08 -2.64 -21.17
N VAL A 238 -2.61 -1.67 -21.91
CA VAL A 238 -2.87 -0.31 -21.44
C VAL A 238 -4.23 -0.21 -20.76
N VAL A 239 -4.20 0.22 -19.51
CA VAL A 239 -5.34 0.51 -18.64
C VAL A 239 -5.26 1.98 -18.23
N SER A 240 -6.35 2.72 -18.41
CA SER A 240 -6.36 4.16 -18.17
C SER A 240 -7.77 4.68 -17.92
N ASP A 241 -7.87 5.75 -17.15
CA ASP A 241 -9.09 6.56 -17.04
C ASP A 241 -9.23 7.62 -18.14
N ASP A 242 -8.24 7.71 -19.03
CA ASP A 242 -8.26 8.54 -20.23
C ASP A 242 -7.79 7.74 -21.46
N PRO A 243 -8.67 6.89 -22.03
CA PRO A 243 -8.34 6.07 -23.19
C PRO A 243 -8.09 6.90 -24.46
N ARG A 244 -8.63 8.12 -24.55
CA ARG A 244 -8.41 9.01 -25.70
C ARG A 244 -6.96 9.50 -25.72
N TRP A 245 -6.45 9.95 -24.58
CA TRP A 245 -5.05 10.34 -24.46
C TRP A 245 -4.10 9.17 -24.74
N CYS A 246 -4.40 7.98 -24.22
CA CYS A 246 -3.59 6.79 -24.48
C CYS A 246 -3.53 6.47 -25.98
N LYS A 247 -4.66 6.54 -26.69
CA LYS A 247 -4.69 6.32 -28.14
C LYS A 247 -3.86 7.31 -28.93
N ALA A 248 -3.63 8.52 -28.41
CA ALA A 248 -2.81 9.54 -29.05
C ALA A 248 -1.31 9.44 -28.69
N HIS A 249 -0.97 8.98 -27.48
CA HIS A 249 0.39 9.12 -26.94
C HIS A 249 1.05 7.80 -26.49
N ALA A 250 0.31 6.71 -26.36
CA ALA A 250 0.80 5.41 -25.93
C ALA A 250 0.59 4.36 -27.04
N GLN A 251 1.21 4.60 -28.20
CA GLN A 251 1.00 3.82 -29.42
C GLN A 251 2.12 2.80 -29.69
N GLY A 252 1.78 1.77 -30.47
CA GLY A 252 2.73 0.78 -30.99
C GLY A 252 2.03 -0.47 -31.50
N PRO A 253 2.66 -1.26 -32.39
CA PRO A 253 2.11 -2.51 -32.91
C PRO A 253 1.97 -3.60 -31.85
N ASP A 254 2.64 -3.43 -30.71
CA ASP A 254 2.67 -4.29 -29.53
C ASP A 254 1.80 -3.75 -28.38
N VAL A 255 0.98 -2.72 -28.63
CA VAL A 255 0.13 -2.08 -27.63
C VAL A 255 -1.33 -2.47 -27.81
N ILE A 256 -1.97 -2.89 -26.72
CA ILE A 256 -3.37 -3.27 -26.64
C ILE A 256 -4.04 -2.42 -25.55
N TYR A 257 -5.08 -1.67 -25.91
CA TYR A 257 -5.90 -0.91 -24.96
C TYR A 257 -6.92 -1.84 -24.30
N ALA A 258 -6.58 -2.34 -23.12
CA ALA A 258 -7.30 -3.42 -22.44
C ALA A 258 -8.17 -2.93 -21.25
N GLY A 259 -8.18 -1.63 -20.97
CA GLY A 259 -9.01 -1.04 -19.93
C GLY A 259 -10.51 -1.33 -20.14
N THR A 260 -11.15 -1.87 -19.12
CA THR A 260 -12.57 -2.26 -19.12
C THR A 260 -13.49 -1.17 -18.58
N GLY A 261 -12.93 -0.17 -17.89
CA GLY A 261 -13.68 0.86 -17.17
C GLY A 261 -14.19 0.39 -15.80
N SER A 262 -14.01 -0.89 -15.46
CA SER A 262 -14.25 -1.42 -14.11
C SER A 262 -12.94 -1.44 -13.32
N PRO A 263 -12.78 -0.60 -12.27
CA PRO A 263 -11.56 -0.57 -11.46
C PRO A 263 -11.18 -1.95 -10.90
N GLU A 264 -12.17 -2.76 -10.54
CA GLU A 264 -11.98 -4.10 -10.00
C GLU A 264 -11.39 -5.04 -11.06
N THR A 265 -11.95 -5.04 -12.27
CA THR A 265 -11.50 -5.90 -13.36
C THR A 265 -10.13 -5.45 -13.89
N ASP A 266 -9.94 -4.14 -14.00
CA ASP A 266 -8.70 -3.52 -14.45
C ASP A 266 -7.54 -3.77 -13.48
N MET A 267 -7.79 -3.74 -12.17
CA MET A 267 -6.78 -4.08 -11.16
C MET A 267 -6.34 -5.54 -11.32
N VAL A 268 -7.30 -6.47 -11.45
CA VAL A 268 -6.99 -7.89 -11.65
C VAL A 268 -6.22 -8.11 -12.94
N LEU A 269 -6.59 -7.43 -14.03
CA LEU A 269 -5.86 -7.54 -15.29
C LEU A 269 -4.38 -7.18 -15.12
N LEU A 270 -4.07 -6.10 -14.38
CA LEU A 270 -2.69 -5.70 -14.10
C LEU A 270 -1.94 -6.76 -13.29
N THR A 271 -2.59 -7.47 -12.34
CA THR A 271 -1.91 -8.50 -11.55
C THR A 271 -1.63 -9.79 -12.33
N PHE A 272 -2.22 -9.96 -13.52
CA PHE A 272 -1.90 -11.09 -14.43
C PHE A 272 -0.74 -10.77 -15.38
N CYS A 273 -0.23 -9.53 -15.36
CA CYS A 273 0.92 -9.15 -16.18
C CYS A 273 2.23 -9.59 -15.53
N ASN A 274 3.25 -9.87 -16.35
CA ASN A 274 4.58 -10.26 -15.87
C ASN A 274 5.35 -9.09 -15.28
N HIS A 275 5.20 -7.90 -15.86
CA HIS A 275 5.87 -6.66 -15.47
C HIS A 275 4.90 -5.50 -15.55
N THR A 276 5.28 -4.33 -15.02
CA THR A 276 4.39 -3.16 -14.99
C THR A 276 5.07 -1.84 -15.33
N ILE A 277 4.33 -0.97 -15.98
CA ILE A 277 4.60 0.47 -16.08
C ILE A 277 3.48 1.20 -15.34
N ILE A 278 3.85 2.03 -14.38
CA ILE A 278 2.87 2.77 -13.58
C ILE A 278 3.16 4.26 -13.61
N THR A 279 2.08 5.03 -13.57
CA THR A 279 2.14 6.49 -13.43
C THR A 279 1.77 6.87 -11.98
N SER A 280 1.32 8.10 -11.74
CA SER A 280 0.97 8.56 -10.39
C SER A 280 -0.28 7.87 -9.83
N GLY A 281 -0.31 7.69 -8.51
CA GLY A 281 -1.49 7.23 -7.77
C GLY A 281 -1.47 5.74 -7.36
N SER A 282 -2.32 5.42 -6.39
CA SER A 282 -2.33 4.13 -5.69
C SER A 282 -2.85 2.94 -6.50
N PHE A 283 -3.62 3.18 -7.57
CA PHE A 283 -4.18 2.09 -8.38
C PHE A 283 -3.08 1.33 -9.12
N GLY A 284 -2.27 2.04 -9.91
CA GLY A 284 -1.13 1.44 -10.60
C GLY A 284 -0.14 0.83 -9.62
N TRP A 285 0.12 1.52 -8.50
CA TRP A 285 0.99 1.04 -7.43
C TRP A 285 0.60 -0.37 -6.95
N TRP A 286 -0.68 -0.61 -6.66
CA TRP A 286 -1.16 -1.94 -6.26
C TRP A 286 -1.11 -2.96 -7.38
N GLY A 287 -1.38 -2.56 -8.63
CA GLY A 287 -1.19 -3.43 -9.79
C GLY A 287 0.25 -3.93 -9.90
N ALA A 288 1.22 -3.03 -9.73
CA ALA A 288 2.64 -3.38 -9.71
C ALA A 288 3.01 -4.29 -8.53
N TYR A 289 2.65 -3.90 -7.31
CA TYR A 289 3.00 -4.64 -6.09
C TYR A 289 2.50 -6.09 -6.11
N LEU A 290 1.27 -6.31 -6.61
CA LEU A 290 0.64 -7.62 -6.68
C LEU A 290 1.12 -8.45 -7.89
N SER A 291 1.56 -7.81 -8.99
CA SER A 291 2.16 -8.53 -10.13
C SER A 291 3.53 -9.14 -9.82
N GLY A 292 4.35 -8.49 -8.98
CA GLY A 292 5.62 -9.04 -8.48
C GLY A 292 6.78 -9.11 -9.46
N GLY A 293 6.70 -8.43 -10.62
CA GLY A 293 7.79 -8.36 -11.61
C GLY A 293 8.56 -7.04 -11.63
N LYS A 294 9.28 -6.79 -12.74
CA LYS A 294 9.95 -5.50 -12.97
C LYS A 294 8.90 -4.39 -13.08
N THR A 295 9.12 -3.29 -12.37
CA THR A 295 8.24 -2.12 -12.37
C THR A 295 9.01 -0.86 -12.76
N VAL A 296 8.51 -0.15 -13.77
CA VAL A 296 8.93 1.20 -14.13
C VAL A 296 7.86 2.18 -13.67
N TYR A 297 8.25 3.26 -12.97
CA TYR A 297 7.31 4.28 -12.50
C TYR A 297 7.67 5.69 -12.96
N PHE A 298 6.64 6.52 -13.12
CA PHE A 298 6.79 7.96 -13.39
C PHE A 298 7.32 8.69 -12.16
N SER A 299 8.58 9.10 -12.22
CA SER A 299 9.32 9.64 -11.07
C SER A 299 9.14 11.15 -10.85
N ASP A 300 8.61 11.88 -11.83
CA ASP A 300 8.31 13.32 -11.71
C ASP A 300 6.94 13.57 -11.04
N PHE A 301 6.63 12.77 -10.02
CA PHE A 301 5.49 12.95 -9.13
C PHE A 301 5.98 13.01 -7.67
N PRO A 302 5.48 13.96 -6.85
CA PRO A 302 4.66 15.12 -7.21
C PRO A 302 5.50 16.24 -7.86
N ARG A 303 4.83 17.28 -8.39
CA ARG A 303 5.53 18.44 -8.97
C ARG A 303 6.47 19.08 -7.93
N LYS A 304 7.74 19.28 -8.30
CA LYS A 304 8.76 19.92 -7.45
C LYS A 304 8.29 21.30 -6.96
N GLY A 305 8.60 21.62 -5.71
CA GLY A 305 8.23 22.89 -5.07
C GLY A 305 6.74 23.05 -4.74
N SER A 306 5.92 22.02 -4.93
CA SER A 306 4.51 22.05 -4.52
C SER A 306 4.30 21.73 -3.04
N TRP A 307 3.10 22.04 -2.52
CA TRP A 307 2.68 21.60 -1.19
C TRP A 307 2.77 20.07 -1.05
N LEU A 308 2.28 19.31 -2.03
CA LEU A 308 2.34 17.84 -1.97
C LEU A 308 3.79 17.33 -1.88
N ALA A 309 4.72 17.97 -2.59
CA ALA A 309 6.14 17.63 -2.50
C ALA A 309 6.74 17.86 -1.10
N SER A 310 6.21 18.81 -0.32
CA SER A 310 6.69 19.09 1.05
C SER A 310 6.29 18.02 2.08
N ILE A 311 5.27 17.22 1.79
CA ILE A 311 4.74 16.19 2.69
C ILE A 311 4.88 14.78 2.14
N TYR A 312 5.44 14.62 0.94
CA TYR A 312 5.65 13.36 0.24
C TYR A 312 7.03 12.76 0.55
N ASN A 313 7.12 11.43 0.69
CA ASN A 313 8.39 10.73 0.74
C ASN A 313 8.43 9.63 -0.33
N ARG A 314 9.34 9.79 -1.32
CA ARG A 314 9.48 8.84 -2.42
C ARG A 314 9.89 7.46 -1.97
N ASP A 315 10.85 7.38 -1.05
CA ASP A 315 11.47 6.14 -0.59
C ASP A 315 10.53 5.34 0.33
N ASP A 316 9.53 6.02 0.89
CA ASP A 316 8.44 5.37 1.63
C ASP A 316 7.31 4.91 0.70
N TYR A 317 7.12 5.58 -0.44
CA TYR A 317 6.04 5.27 -1.38
C TYR A 317 6.41 4.16 -2.35
N TYR A 318 7.48 4.32 -3.13
CA TYR A 318 7.91 3.34 -4.12
C TYR A 318 8.90 2.34 -3.51
N LEU A 319 8.85 1.09 -3.97
CA LEU A 319 9.79 0.08 -3.50
C LEU A 319 11.21 0.39 -4.02
N PRO A 320 12.27 0.10 -3.23
CA PRO A 320 13.65 0.39 -3.63
C PRO A 320 14.07 -0.28 -4.94
N GLU A 321 13.52 -1.45 -5.25
CA GLU A 321 13.84 -2.20 -6.48
C GLU A 321 13.09 -1.70 -7.73
N TRP A 322 12.16 -0.73 -7.59
CA TRP A 322 11.43 -0.18 -8.73
C TRP A 322 12.23 0.91 -9.45
N ILE A 323 12.05 1.00 -10.76
CA ILE A 323 12.85 1.85 -11.63
C ILE A 323 12.09 3.15 -11.90
N GLY A 324 12.58 4.26 -11.36
CA GLY A 324 12.02 5.59 -11.62
C GLY A 324 12.53 6.16 -12.94
N MET A 325 11.62 6.65 -13.80
CA MET A 325 11.98 7.38 -15.03
C MET A 325 11.27 8.73 -15.09
N GLN A 326 11.91 9.71 -15.74
CA GLN A 326 11.33 11.02 -16.05
C GLN A 326 10.91 11.05 -17.51
#